data_AF-A0A6A5QAN5-F1
#
_entry.id   AF-A0A6A5QAN5-F1
#
_cell.length_a   1.000
_cell.length_b   1.000
_cell.length_c   1.000
_cell.angle_alpha   90.00
_cell.angle_beta   90.00
_cell.angle_gamma   90.00
#
_symmetry.space_group_name_H-M   'P 1'
#
loop_
_entity.id
_entity.type
_entity.pdbx_description
1 polymer ?
#
loop_
_entity_poly.entity_id
_entity_poly.type
_entity_poly.pdbx_seq_one_letter_code
_entity_poly.pdbx_strand_id
1 'polypeptide(L)' 'LLRLPGELRNRIYEYAIGGNEVRRVSKWFGSWMVFETTSDCCGTYSSEAWEALNNLPRVCRQLRGETRVLPFRLNTLYF' A
#
# COMPACT_ATOMS: atom_id res chain seq x y z
N LEU A 1 17.20 6.33 7.16
CA LEU A 1 16.96 4.96 6.62
C LEU A 1 18.23 4.31 6.08
N LEU A 2 18.99 4.98 5.23
CA LEU A 2 20.18 4.44 4.55
C LEU A 2 21.32 3.92 5.46
N ARG A 3 21.37 4.34 6.72
CA ARG A 3 22.36 3.88 7.71
C ARG A 3 21.84 2.74 8.60
N LEU A 4 20.58 2.34 8.44
CA LEU A 4 20.01 1.24 9.22
C LEU A 4 20.36 -0.11 8.58
N PRO A 5 20.69 -1.13 9.37
CA PRO A 5 20.75 -2.52 8.91
C PRO A 5 19.48 -2.90 8.13
N GLY A 6 19.63 -3.78 7.14
CA GLY A 6 18.52 -4.20 6.27
C GLY A 6 17.34 -4.77 7.04
N GLU A 7 17.59 -5.51 8.13
CA GLU A 7 16.56 -6.10 8.99
C GLU A 7 15.65 -5.04 9.63
N LEU A 8 16.24 -3.95 10.14
CA LEU A 8 15.44 -2.85 10.72
C LEU A 8 14.65 -2.13 9.64
N ARG A 9 15.20 -1.97 8.43
CA ARG A 9 14.44 -1.38 7.32
C ARG A 9 13.25 -2.25 6.94
N ASN A 10 13.44 -3.56 6.87
CA ASN A 10 12.36 -4.51 6.57
C ASN A 10 11.23 -4.42 7.61
N ARG A 11 11.56 -4.35 8.91
CA ARG A 11 10.56 -4.15 9.97
C ARG A 11 9.84 -2.82 9.87
N ILE A 12 10.55 -1.75 9.51
CA ILE A 12 9.93 -0.44 9.27
C ILE A 12 8.97 -0.51 8.08
N TYR A 13 9.34 -1.20 6.99
CA TYR A 13 8.44 -1.39 5.85
C TYR A 13 7.23 -2.23 6.24
N GLU A 14 7.41 -3.36 6.93
CA GLU A 14 6.31 -4.17 7.45
C GLU A 14 5.34 -3.35 8.30
N TYR A 15 5.85 -2.50 9.19
CA TYR A 15 5.02 -1.65 10.02
C TYR A 15 4.33 -0.53 9.23
N ALA A 16 5.03 0.08 8.27
CA ALA A 16 4.51 1.24 7.54
C ALA A 16 3.55 0.89 6.40
N ILE A 17 3.72 -0.27 5.76
CA ILE A 17 2.99 -0.63 4.54
C ILE A 17 2.38 -2.05 4.56
N GLY A 18 2.50 -2.81 5.65
CA GLY A 18 1.96 -4.16 5.77
C GLY A 18 0.64 -4.24 6.52
N GLY A 19 0.00 -5.41 6.45
CA GLY A 19 -1.19 -5.74 7.26
C GLY A 19 -2.50 -5.15 6.77
N ASN A 20 -2.54 -4.61 5.56
CA ASN A 20 -3.75 -4.03 4.97
C ASN A 20 -4.48 -5.07 4.11
N GLU A 21 -5.80 -4.95 4.05
CA GLU A 21 -6.62 -5.68 3.07
C GLU A 21 -6.92 -4.77 1.88
N VAL A 22 -6.37 -5.12 0.73
CA VAL A 22 -6.54 -4.35 -0.50
C VAL A 22 -7.67 -4.98 -1.29
N ARG A 23 -8.75 -4.23 -1.50
CA ARG A 23 -9.93 -4.70 -2.20
C ARG A 23 -10.22 -3.83 -3.41
N ARG A 24 -10.63 -4.47 -4.50
CA ARG A 24 -11.25 -3.78 -5.61
C ARG A 24 -12.71 -3.49 -5.26
N VAL A 25 -13.07 -2.22 -5.25
CA VAL A 25 -14.45 -1.76 -5.05
C VAL A 25 -14.93 -1.04 -6.31
N SER A 26 -16.15 -1.34 -6.73
CA SER A 26 -16.81 -0.63 -7.81
C SER A 26 -17.81 0.37 -7.24
N LYS A 27 -17.71 1.63 -7.67
CA LYS A 27 -18.67 2.68 -7.35
C LYS A 27 -19.36 3.14 -8.62
N TRP A 28 -20.68 3.29 -8.55
CA TRP A 28 -21.46 3.87 -9.64
C TRP A 28 -21.48 5.39 -9.52
N PHE A 29 -21.19 6.07 -10.62
CA PHE A 29 -21.28 7.52 -10.75
C PHE A 29 -22.20 7.85 -11.93
N GLY A 30 -23.51 7.91 -11.67
CA GLY A 30 -24.48 8.08 -12.76
C GLY A 30 -24.45 6.88 -13.73
N SER A 31 -24.09 7.12 -14.99
CA SER A 31 -24.06 6.08 -16.03
C SER A 31 -22.71 5.35 -16.17
N TRP A 32 -21.67 5.74 -15.44
CA TRP A 32 -20.36 5.11 -15.49
C TRP A 32 -19.99 4.44 -14.16
N MET A 33 -19.22 3.36 -14.25
CA MET A 33 -18.67 2.62 -13.11
C MET A 33 -17.20 2.95 -12.95
N VAL A 34 -16.80 3.34 -11.73
CA VAL A 34 -15.40 3.58 -11.36
C VAL A 34 -14.94 2.42 -10.50
N PHE A 35 -13.78 1.86 -10.84
CA PHE A 35 -13.10 0.85 -10.01
C PHE A 35 -12.04 1.54 -9.18
N GLU A 36 -12.20 1.49 -7.86
CA GLU A 36 -11.22 2.00 -6.91
C GLU A 36 -10.54 0.82 -6.21
N THR A 37 -9.27 1.02 -5.86
CA THR A 37 -8.55 0.12 -4.97
C THR A 37 -8.51 0.78 -3.61
N THR A 38 -9.18 0.18 -2.63
CA THR A 38 -9.16 0.65 -1.24
C THR A 38 -8.33 -0.29 -0.41
N SER A 39 -7.59 0.24 0.56
CA SER A 39 -6.98 -0.59 1.59
C SER A 39 -7.70 -0.38 2.90
N ASP A 40 -8.04 -1.46 3.57
CA ASP A 40 -8.59 -1.42 4.92
C ASP A 40 -7.45 -1.47 5.94
N CYS A 41 -7.36 -0.44 6.77
CA CYS A 41 -6.73 -0.53 8.07
C CYS A 41 -7.82 -0.31 9.13
N CYS A 42 -8.08 -1.34 9.93
CA CYS A 42 -8.98 -1.27 11.09
C CYS A 42 -10.49 -1.09 10.80
N GLY A 43 -11.00 -1.61 9.68
CA GLY A 43 -12.43 -1.62 9.32
C GLY A 43 -12.91 -0.37 8.58
N THR A 44 -12.02 0.49 8.11
CA THR A 44 -12.36 1.73 7.40
C THR A 44 -11.86 1.68 5.96
N TYR A 45 -12.78 1.54 5.01
CA TYR A 45 -12.46 1.56 3.57
C TYR A 45 -12.12 2.98 3.12
N SER A 46 -10.83 3.28 2.97
CA SER A 46 -10.37 4.53 2.35
C SER A 46 -9.47 4.29 1.14
N SER A 47 -9.64 5.11 0.11
CA SER A 47 -8.71 5.18 -1.02
C SER A 47 -7.38 5.82 -0.62
N GLU A 48 -7.40 6.72 0.36
CA GLU A 48 -6.23 7.42 0.90
C GLU A 48 -5.18 6.45 1.45
N ALA A 49 -5.62 5.37 2.10
CA ALA A 49 -4.71 4.37 2.65
C ALA A 49 -3.92 3.64 1.53
N TRP A 50 -4.54 3.36 0.37
CA TRP A 50 -3.84 2.74 -0.76
C TRP A 50 -2.82 3.68 -1.39
N GLU A 51 -3.14 4.98 -1.48
CA GLU A 51 -2.18 5.98 -1.93
C GLU A 51 -1.01 6.12 -0.95
N ALA A 52 -1.28 6.06 0.35
CA ALA A 52 -0.25 6.10 1.39
C ALA A 52 0.75 4.93 1.26
N LEU A 53 0.27 3.71 0.95
CA LEU A 53 1.13 2.55 0.67
C LEU A 53 2.09 2.78 -0.51
N ASN A 54 1.69 3.62 -1.46
CA ASN A 54 2.47 3.95 -2.65
C ASN A 54 3.34 5.21 -2.49
N ASN A 55 3.32 5.88 -1.34
CA ASN A 55 4.12 7.09 -1.10
C ASN A 55 5.61 6.77 -0.81
N LEU A 56 5.91 5.68 -0.12
CA LEU A 56 7.29 5.26 0.18
C LEU A 56 8.18 5.05 -1.07
N PRO A 57 7.70 4.34 -2.11
CA PRO A 57 8.41 4.24 -3.39
C PRO A 57 8.59 5.57 -4.13
N ARG A 58 7.83 6.62 -3.81
CA ARG A 58 7.90 7.93 -4.49
C ARG A 58 9.02 8.83 -3.96
N VAL A 59 9.51 8.58 -2.74
CA VAL A 59 10.47 9.49 -2.08
C VAL A 59 11.86 9.44 -2.72
N CYS A 60 12.42 8.25 -2.95
CA CYS A 60 13.74 8.12 -3.57
C CYS A 60 13.90 6.81 -4.35
N ARG A 61 14.85 6.79 -5.29
CA ARG A 61 15.10 5.64 -6.19
C ARG A 61 15.48 4.36 -5.45
N GLN A 62 16.23 4.48 -4.35
CA GLN A 62 16.60 3.32 -3.55
C GLN A 62 15.39 2.71 -2.84
N LEU A 63 14.60 3.54 -2.15
CA LEU A 63 13.37 3.07 -1.51
C LEU A 63 12.42 2.46 -2.53
N ARG A 64 12.31 3.04 -3.73
CA ARG A 64 11.57 2.45 -4.83
C ARG A 64 12.07 1.05 -5.19
N GLY A 65 13.38 0.85 -5.28
CA GLY A 65 13.98 -0.46 -5.54
C GLY A 65 13.68 -1.48 -4.45
N GLU A 66 13.81 -1.08 -3.18
CA GLU A 66 13.60 -1.96 -2.01
C GLU A 66 12.12 -2.27 -1.77
N THR A 67 11.21 -1.31 -2.01
CA THR A 67 9.81 -1.39 -1.58
C THR A 67 8.83 -1.73 -2.71
N ARG A 68 9.23 -1.74 -3.99
CA ARG A 68 8.32 -1.92 -5.14
C ARG A 68 7.41 -3.15 -5.05
N VAL A 69 7.90 -4.25 -4.47
CA VAL A 69 7.14 -5.50 -4.36
C VAL A 69 6.47 -5.68 -3.00
N LEU A 70 6.82 -4.85 -2.02
CA LEU A 70 6.36 -5.00 -0.64
C LEU A 70 4.85 -4.77 -0.48
N PRO A 71 4.21 -3.78 -1.14
CA PRO A 71 2.75 -3.64 -1.06
C PRO A 71 1.98 -4.90 -1.46
N PHE A 72 2.51 -5.70 -2.39
CA PHE A 72 1.86 -6.95 -2.82
C PHE A 72 2.22 -8.14 -1.93
N ARG A 73 3.37 -8.08 -1.25
CA ARG A 73 3.86 -9.17 -0.40
C ARG A 73 3.36 -9.09 1.04
N LEU A 74 3.16 -7.87 1.54
CA LEU A 74 2.85 -7.60 2.94
C LEU A 74 1.36 -7.33 3.18
N ASN A 75 0.54 -7.30 2.13
CA ASN A 75 -0.89 -7.04 2.20
C ASN A 75 -1.67 -8.16 1.52
N THR A 76 -2.90 -8.38 1.98
CA THR A 76 -3.81 -9.36 1.39
C THR A 76 -4.60 -8.69 0.27
N LEU A 77 -4.53 -9.25 -0.94
CA LEU A 77 -5.21 -8.72 -2.11
C LEU A 77 -6.46 -9.54 -2.40
N TYR A 78 -7.61 -8.86 -2.49
CA TYR A 78 -8.88 -9.44 -2.95
C TYR A 78 -9.23 -8.81 -4.30
N PHE A 79 -9.22 -9.64 -5.35
CA PHE A 79 -9.44 -9.23 -6.74
C PHE A 79 -10.87 -9.46 -7.20
#